data_AF-A0A126RLS3-F1
#
_entry.id   AF-A0A126RLS3-F1
#
_cell.length_a   1.000
_cell.length_b   1.000
_cell.length_c   1.000
_cell.angle_alpha   90.00
_cell.angle_beta   90.00
_cell.angle_gamma   90.00
#
_symmetry.space_group_name_H-M   'P 1'
#
loop_
_entity.id
_entity.type
_entity.pdbx_description
1 polymer ?
#
loop_
_entity_poly.entity_id
_entity_poly.type
_entity_poly.pdbx_seq_one_letter_code
_entity_poly.pdbx_strand_id
1 'polypeptide(L)'
;MANRGIATAYARQSHEQNASKTFCAIDPAAPGRVLGFYTVMPSAIAYHNVPAPLTKGLAPHEVAGFRLATDVAVGGWGLGGQLLVAAALRCLRVAADADGMLLIIDAKNERAAQWYASYGAETLPNIPLTLVIPLASFVAELKAKGQL
;
A
#
# COMPACT_ATOMS: atom_id res chain seq x y z
N MET A 1 0.99 -19.70 10.61
CA MET A 1 -0.48 -19.91 10.56
C MET A 1 -1.09 -18.64 9.95
N ALA A 2 -1.40 -18.68 8.65
CA ALA A 2 -1.71 -17.48 7.88
C ALA A 2 -3.09 -16.92 8.25
N ASN A 3 -3.14 -15.63 8.57
CA ASN A 3 -4.33 -14.82 8.82
C ASN A 3 -5.21 -14.69 7.55
N ARG A 4 -5.76 -15.81 7.07
CA ARG A 4 -6.65 -15.91 5.90
C ARG A 4 -8.09 -15.52 6.20
N GLY A 5 -8.45 -15.30 7.47
CA GLY A 5 -9.85 -15.17 7.91
C GLY A 5 -10.41 -13.75 7.98
N ILE A 6 -9.59 -12.74 8.28
CA ILE A 6 -10.14 -11.40 8.57
C ILE A 6 -10.40 -10.61 7.29
N ALA A 7 -9.49 -10.66 6.32
CA ALA A 7 -9.66 -9.96 5.05
C ALA A 7 -10.86 -10.50 4.26
N THR A 8 -11.07 -11.80 4.19
CA THR A 8 -12.22 -12.38 3.45
C THR A 8 -13.56 -12.18 4.17
N ALA A 9 -13.58 -12.23 5.51
CA ALA A 9 -14.81 -12.05 6.28
C ALA A 9 -15.31 -10.60 6.27
N TYR A 10 -14.41 -9.62 6.35
CA TYR A 10 -14.79 -8.21 6.52
C TYR A 10 -14.50 -7.31 5.32
N ALA A 11 -13.73 -7.73 4.31
CA ALA A 11 -13.36 -6.85 3.18
C ALA A 11 -14.58 -6.25 2.49
N ARG A 12 -15.64 -7.04 2.24
CA ARG A 12 -16.86 -6.53 1.58
C ARG A 12 -17.55 -5.50 2.47
N GLN A 13 -17.77 -5.85 3.74
CA GLN A 13 -18.46 -4.96 4.68
C GLN A 13 -17.69 -3.65 4.88
N SER A 14 -16.39 -3.72 5.11
CA SER A 14 -15.54 -2.52 5.24
C SER A 14 -15.50 -1.70 3.95
N HIS A 15 -15.53 -2.36 2.78
CA HIS A 15 -15.66 -1.70 1.48
C HIS A 15 -16.97 -0.92 1.36
N GLU A 16 -18.09 -1.54 1.68
CA GLU A 16 -19.42 -0.94 1.62
C GLU A 16 -19.58 0.22 2.61
N GLN A 17 -18.98 0.09 3.80
CA GLN A 17 -19.01 1.12 4.85
C GLN A 17 -17.98 2.25 4.65
N ASN A 18 -17.19 2.20 3.58
CA ASN A 18 -16.09 3.14 3.30
C ASN A 18 -14.99 3.19 4.37
N ALA A 19 -14.91 2.19 5.26
CA ALA A 19 -13.84 2.08 6.25
C ALA A 19 -12.49 1.70 5.60
N SER A 20 -12.52 0.93 4.53
CA SER A 20 -11.38 0.62 3.68
C SER A 20 -11.86 0.27 2.28
N LYS A 21 -10.99 0.22 1.27
CA LYS A 21 -11.34 -0.18 -0.09
C LYS A 21 -10.45 -1.34 -0.55
N THR A 22 -11.08 -2.48 -0.77
CA THR A 22 -10.43 -3.69 -1.28
C THR A 22 -10.64 -3.83 -2.79
N PHE A 23 -9.57 -4.18 -3.51
CA PHE A 23 -9.56 -4.45 -4.94
C PHE A 23 -8.87 -5.77 -5.21
N CYS A 24 -9.41 -6.55 -6.15
CA CYS A 24 -8.93 -7.90 -6.47
C CYS A 24 -8.35 -7.96 -7.88
N ALA A 25 -7.24 -8.68 -8.05
CA ALA A 25 -6.83 -9.19 -9.36
C ALA A 25 -7.59 -10.49 -9.63
N ILE A 26 -8.31 -10.52 -10.75
CA ILE A 26 -9.17 -11.63 -11.15
C ILE A 26 -8.54 -12.35 -12.34
N ASP A 27 -8.61 -13.68 -12.32
CA ASP A 27 -8.20 -14.51 -13.46
C ASP A 27 -9.19 -14.29 -14.63
N PRO A 28 -8.75 -13.78 -15.79
CA PRO A 28 -9.64 -13.54 -16.92
C PRO A 28 -10.24 -14.84 -17.48
N ALA A 29 -9.54 -15.98 -17.32
CA ALA A 29 -10.04 -17.28 -17.76
C ALA A 29 -11.01 -17.90 -16.75
N ALA A 30 -11.04 -17.42 -15.50
CA ALA A 30 -11.91 -17.90 -14.44
C ALA A 30 -12.35 -16.73 -13.54
N PRO A 31 -13.39 -15.96 -13.91
CA PRO A 31 -13.77 -14.72 -13.23
C PRO A 31 -14.10 -14.81 -11.72
N GLY A 32 -14.35 -16.01 -11.20
CA GLY A 32 -14.53 -16.25 -9.75
C GLY A 32 -13.22 -16.46 -8.98
N ARG A 33 -12.09 -16.53 -9.68
CA ARG A 33 -10.78 -16.83 -9.08
C ARG A 33 -10.00 -15.55 -8.83
N VAL A 34 -9.81 -15.24 -7.55
CA VAL A 34 -8.95 -14.15 -7.09
C VAL A 34 -7.49 -14.61 -7.08
N LEU A 35 -6.64 -13.92 -7.84
CA LEU A 35 -5.19 -14.17 -7.91
C LEU A 35 -4.41 -13.40 -6.83
N GLY A 36 -4.97 -12.31 -6.36
CA GLY A 36 -4.44 -11.49 -5.28
C GLY A 36 -5.36 -10.30 -5.03
N PHE A 37 -5.10 -9.58 -3.95
CA PHE A 37 -5.86 -8.39 -3.62
C PHE A 37 -4.99 -7.40 -2.87
N TYR A 38 -5.47 -6.17 -2.82
CA TYR A 38 -4.99 -5.19 -1.86
C TYR A 38 -6.15 -4.42 -1.26
N THR A 39 -5.92 -3.91 -0.06
CA THR A 39 -6.85 -3.06 0.68
C THR A 39 -6.14 -1.76 1.04
N VAL A 40 -6.77 -0.63 0.75
CA VAL A 40 -6.28 0.70 1.12
C VAL A 40 -7.25 1.41 2.04
N MET A 41 -6.73 2.22 2.96
CA MET A 41 -7.54 3.11 3.82
C MET A 41 -6.76 4.40 4.11
N PRO A 42 -7.43 5.56 4.27
CA PRO A 42 -6.78 6.76 4.79
C PRO A 42 -6.13 6.49 6.15
N SER A 43 -4.95 7.05 6.38
CA SER A 43 -4.20 6.84 7.63
C SER A 43 -3.20 7.97 7.85
N ALA A 44 -2.52 7.93 8.99
CA ALA A 44 -1.42 8.81 9.31
C ALA A 44 -0.40 8.08 10.20
N ILE A 45 0.83 8.59 10.23
CA ILE A 45 1.88 8.12 11.16
C ILE A 45 2.36 9.30 11.99
N ALA A 46 2.55 9.08 13.29
CA ALA A 46 3.17 10.06 14.16
C ALA A 46 4.55 10.51 13.62
N TYR A 47 4.78 11.82 13.56
CA TYR A 47 5.98 12.44 12.99
C TYR A 47 7.29 11.73 13.38
N HIS A 48 7.47 11.44 14.68
CA HIS A 48 8.69 10.87 15.24
C HIS A 48 8.92 9.40 14.86
N ASN A 49 7.92 8.72 14.30
CA ASN A 49 8.05 7.35 13.81
C ASN A 49 8.48 7.30 12.34
N VAL A 50 8.34 8.40 11.59
CA VAL A 50 8.71 8.45 10.17
C VAL A 50 10.22 8.70 10.03
N PRO A 51 10.93 8.01 9.12
CA PRO A 51 12.34 8.26 8.85
C PRO A 51 12.62 9.75 8.56
N ALA A 52 13.66 10.30 9.20
CA ALA A 52 14.02 11.72 9.11
C ALA A 52 14.15 12.28 7.69
N PRO A 53 14.65 11.53 6.68
CA PRO A 53 14.68 12.01 5.30
C PRO A 53 13.29 12.33 4.74
N LEU A 54 12.25 11.59 5.16
CA LEU A 54 10.89 11.70 4.65
C LEU A 54 10.06 12.76 5.36
N THR A 55 10.50 13.25 6.52
CA THR A 55 9.86 14.34 7.27
C THR A 55 10.49 15.70 7.01
N LYS A 56 11.54 15.75 6.19
CA LYS A 56 12.28 16.99 5.90
C LYS A 56 11.34 18.04 5.29
N GLY A 57 11.18 19.17 5.97
CA GLY A 57 10.33 20.29 5.53
C GLY A 57 8.86 20.16 5.96
N LEU A 58 8.48 19.07 6.63
CA LEU A 58 7.14 18.92 7.22
C LEU A 58 7.10 19.53 8.62
N ALA A 59 5.95 20.09 8.98
CA ALA A 59 5.67 20.46 10.37
C ALA A 59 5.63 19.19 11.26
N PRO A 60 5.95 19.28 12.56
CA PRO A 60 6.00 18.14 13.48
C PRO A 60 4.60 17.63 13.90
N HIS A 61 3.73 17.38 12.92
CA HIS A 61 2.41 16.76 13.05
C HIS A 61 2.41 15.37 12.43
N GLU A 62 1.32 14.62 12.59
CA GLU A 62 1.18 13.34 11.93
C GLU A 62 1.32 13.48 10.40
N VAL A 63 2.10 12.59 9.81
CA VAL A 63 2.31 12.54 8.36
C VAL A 63 1.17 11.74 7.75
N ALA A 64 0.37 12.41 6.92
CA ALA A 64 -0.79 11.82 6.27
C ALA A 64 -0.40 10.77 5.22
N GLY A 65 -1.29 9.83 4.96
CA GLY A 65 -1.05 8.80 3.96
C GLY A 65 -2.19 7.82 3.78
N PHE A 66 -1.85 6.71 3.13
CA PHE A 66 -2.75 5.58 2.93
C PHE A 66 -2.10 4.31 3.43
N ARG A 67 -2.81 3.56 4.28
CA ARG A 67 -2.36 2.27 4.77
C ARG A 67 -2.78 1.17 3.81
N LEU A 68 -1.83 0.32 3.44
CA LEU A 68 -1.91 -0.72 2.43
C LEU A 68 -1.66 -2.09 3.08
N ALA A 69 -2.59 -3.01 2.82
CA ALA A 69 -2.38 -4.44 3.01
C ALA A 69 -2.52 -5.15 1.67
N THR A 70 -1.65 -6.11 1.38
CA THR A 70 -1.68 -6.92 0.16
C THR A 70 -1.60 -8.40 0.48
N ASP A 71 -2.28 -9.24 -0.29
CA ASP A 71 -1.99 -10.66 -0.33
C ASP A 71 -2.02 -11.16 -1.78
N VAL A 72 -1.10 -12.07 -2.10
CA VAL A 72 -0.97 -12.65 -3.43
C VAL A 72 -1.14 -14.16 -3.29
N ALA A 73 -2.18 -14.70 -3.91
CA ALA A 73 -2.49 -16.13 -3.84
C ALA A 73 -1.63 -16.96 -4.79
N VAL A 74 -1.09 -16.34 -5.84
CA VAL A 74 -0.23 -16.99 -6.86
C VAL A 74 1.13 -16.30 -6.95
N GLY A 75 2.21 -17.04 -6.66
CA GLY A 75 3.57 -16.52 -6.82
C GLY A 75 3.98 -16.42 -8.30
N GLY A 76 4.92 -15.52 -8.60
CA GLY A 76 5.48 -15.31 -9.95
C GLY A 76 4.78 -14.19 -10.74
N TRP A 77 5.28 -13.92 -11.95
CA TRP A 77 4.65 -13.01 -12.95
C TRP A 77 4.58 -11.52 -12.57
N GLY A 78 5.23 -11.10 -11.49
CA GLY A 78 5.25 -9.71 -11.06
C GLY A 78 3.91 -9.18 -10.51
N LEU A 79 2.95 -10.07 -10.19
CA LEU A 79 1.61 -9.67 -9.75
C LEU A 79 1.65 -8.78 -8.49
N GLY A 80 2.52 -9.09 -7.52
CA GLY A 80 2.67 -8.26 -6.32
C GLY A 80 3.05 -6.82 -6.65
N GLY A 81 4.01 -6.62 -7.57
CA GLY A 81 4.41 -5.28 -8.02
C GLY A 81 3.29 -4.55 -8.74
N GLN A 82 2.53 -5.27 -9.58
CA GLN A 82 1.35 -4.71 -10.25
C GLN A 82 0.27 -4.26 -9.24
N LEU A 83 0.02 -5.04 -8.19
CA LEU A 83 -0.91 -4.67 -7.12
C LEU A 83 -0.43 -3.44 -6.35
N LEU A 84 0.86 -3.36 -6.03
CA LEU A 84 1.46 -2.20 -5.36
C LEU A 84 1.29 -0.92 -6.19
N VAL A 85 1.65 -0.96 -7.48
CA VAL A 85 1.50 0.17 -8.40
C VAL A 85 0.03 0.53 -8.58
N ALA A 86 -0.86 -0.47 -8.69
CA ALA A 86 -2.30 -0.25 -8.80
C ALA A 86 -2.91 0.39 -7.53
N ALA A 87 -2.37 0.08 -6.34
CA ALA A 87 -2.75 0.71 -5.09
C ALA A 87 -2.26 2.16 -5.02
N ALA A 88 -0.99 2.40 -5.33
CA ALA A 88 -0.40 3.74 -5.35
C ALA A 88 -1.13 4.67 -6.33
N LEU A 89 -1.42 4.19 -7.55
CA LEU A 89 -2.17 4.92 -8.56
C LEU A 89 -3.57 5.33 -8.06
N ARG A 90 -4.27 4.45 -7.35
CA ARG A 90 -5.58 4.80 -6.79
C ARG A 90 -5.47 5.82 -5.66
N CYS A 91 -4.44 5.73 -4.82
CA CYS A 91 -4.19 6.73 -3.79
C CYS A 91 -3.89 8.10 -4.40
N LEU A 92 -3.04 8.15 -5.44
CA LEU A 92 -2.70 9.37 -6.17
C LEU A 92 -3.91 10.04 -6.84
N ARG A 93 -4.86 9.26 -7.35
CA ARG A 93 -6.09 9.79 -7.97
C ARG A 93 -7.05 10.44 -6.96
N VAL A 94 -6.90 10.11 -5.67
CA VAL A 94 -7.74 10.65 -4.58
C VAL A 94 -7.00 11.74 -3.82
N ALA A 95 -5.67 11.69 -3.77
CA ALA A 95 -4.85 12.71 -3.14
C ALA A 95 -4.97 14.04 -3.90
N ALA A 96 -5.28 15.11 -3.16
CA ALA A 96 -5.27 16.46 -3.73
C ALA A 96 -3.83 16.93 -4.04
N ASP A 97 -2.88 16.51 -3.21
CA ASP A 97 -1.44 16.68 -3.39
C ASP A 97 -0.74 15.39 -2.92
N ALA A 98 0.26 14.93 -3.67
CA ALA A 98 1.03 13.74 -3.33
C ALA A 98 2.27 14.07 -2.48
N ASP A 99 2.72 15.33 -2.49
CA ASP A 99 3.87 15.77 -1.73
C ASP A 99 3.58 15.68 -0.23
N GLY A 100 4.52 15.09 0.52
CA GLY A 100 4.36 14.85 1.96
C GLY A 100 3.40 13.73 2.34
N MET A 101 2.75 13.04 1.38
CA MET A 101 1.93 11.85 1.66
C MET A 101 2.73 10.55 1.61
N LEU A 102 2.39 9.62 2.50
CA LEU A 102 3.01 8.30 2.57
C LEU A 102 2.06 7.20 2.09
N LEU A 103 2.62 6.20 1.41
CA LEU A 103 2.05 4.86 1.33
C LEU A 103 2.62 4.03 2.48
N ILE A 104 1.77 3.71 3.45
CA ILE A 104 2.08 3.01 4.69
C ILE A 104 1.78 1.54 4.48
N ILE A 105 2.74 0.65 4.71
CA ILE A 105 2.65 -0.75 4.31
C ILE A 105 2.81 -1.62 5.55
N ASP A 106 1.78 -2.41 5.85
CA ASP A 106 1.88 -3.43 6.90
C ASP A 106 2.33 -4.75 6.26
N ALA A 107 3.63 -5.03 6.36
CA ALA A 107 4.21 -6.28 5.88
C ALA A 107 3.78 -7.45 6.78
N LYS A 108 3.41 -8.56 6.13
CA LYS A 108 2.95 -9.77 6.83
C LYS A 108 4.07 -10.50 7.58
N ASN A 109 5.31 -10.33 7.13
CA ASN A 109 6.52 -10.95 7.68
C ASN A 109 7.77 -10.25 7.12
N GLU A 110 8.93 -10.62 7.62
CA GLU A 110 10.23 -10.05 7.25
C GLU A 110 10.55 -10.23 5.77
N ARG A 111 10.15 -11.37 5.18
CA ARG A 111 10.30 -11.60 3.74
C ARG A 111 9.49 -10.59 2.92
N ALA A 112 8.26 -10.30 3.33
CA ALA A 112 7.44 -9.27 2.69
C ALA A 112 8.05 -7.87 2.90
N ALA A 113 8.57 -7.58 4.10
CA ALA A 113 9.24 -6.31 4.38
C ALA A 113 10.46 -6.11 3.45
N GLN A 114 11.31 -7.12 3.29
CA GLN A 114 12.44 -7.08 2.36
C GLN A 114 12.00 -6.93 0.90
N TRP A 115 10.91 -7.58 0.51
CA TRP A 115 10.33 -7.41 -0.82
C TRP A 115 9.89 -5.97 -1.03
N TYR A 116 9.17 -5.35 -0.08
CA TYR A 116 8.79 -3.94 -0.16
C TYR A 116 9.98 -2.99 -0.16
N ALA A 117 11.02 -3.29 0.62
CA ALA A 117 12.25 -2.50 0.62
C ALA A 117 12.92 -2.48 -0.77
N SER A 118 12.80 -3.56 -1.55
CA SER A 118 13.30 -3.57 -2.94
C SER A 118 12.55 -2.61 -3.89
N TYR A 119 11.36 -2.14 -3.50
CA TYR A 119 10.59 -1.09 -4.20
C TYR A 119 10.84 0.31 -3.62
N GLY A 120 11.82 0.47 -2.73
CA GLY A 120 12.15 1.74 -2.08
C GLY A 120 11.36 2.01 -0.80
N ALA A 121 10.75 1.00 -0.18
CA ALA A 121 10.11 1.15 1.13
C ALA A 121 11.15 1.21 2.25
N GLU A 122 10.95 2.15 3.18
CA GLU A 122 11.77 2.31 4.36
C GLU A 122 11.02 1.79 5.59
N THR A 123 11.65 0.92 6.38
CA THR A 123 11.08 0.42 7.63
C THR A 123 11.00 1.53 8.67
N LEU A 124 9.90 1.58 9.42
CA LEU A 124 9.79 2.49 10.55
C LEU A 124 10.73 2.02 11.68
N PRO A 125 11.56 2.89 12.28
CA PRO A 125 12.59 2.49 13.24
C PRO A 125 12.09 1.64 14.42
N ASN A 126 10.87 1.90 14.88
CA ASN A 126 10.28 1.25 16.06
C ASN A 126 9.19 0.22 15.71
N ILE A 127 8.90 0.01 14.42
CA ILE A 127 7.80 -0.85 13.96
C ILE A 127 8.31 -1.70 12.78
N PRO A 128 9.03 -2.81 13.04
CA PRO A 128 9.88 -3.51 12.05
C PRO A 128 9.13 -4.14 10.87
N LEU A 129 7.80 -4.27 10.95
CA LEU A 129 6.94 -4.77 9.86
C LEU A 129 6.05 -3.68 9.25
N THR A 130 6.20 -2.43 9.67
CA THR A 130 5.54 -1.30 8.99
C THR A 130 6.62 -0.54 8.22
N LEU A 131 6.35 -0.34 6.94
CA LEU A 131 7.22 0.39 6.03
C LEU A 131 6.48 1.57 5.43
N VAL A 132 7.23 2.53 4.91
CA VAL A 132 6.67 3.70 4.21
C VAL A 132 7.38 3.92 2.89
N ILE A 133 6.62 4.32 1.88
CA ILE A 133 7.12 4.83 0.60
C ILE A 133 6.47 6.20 0.39
N PRO A 134 7.20 7.28 0.08
CA PRO A 134 6.58 8.52 -0.35
C PRO A 134 5.67 8.29 -1.54
N LEU A 135 4.43 8.76 -1.49
CA LEU A 135 3.49 8.54 -2.57
C LEU A 135 3.95 9.22 -3.87
N ALA A 136 4.66 10.35 -3.73
CA ALA A 136 5.33 11.06 -4.81
C ALA A 136 6.35 10.19 -5.59
N SER A 137 6.95 9.16 -4.98
CA SER A 137 7.91 8.27 -5.64
C SER A 137 7.31 7.51 -6.83
N PHE A 138 5.99 7.34 -6.88
CA PHE A 138 5.30 6.66 -7.98
C PHE A 138 4.92 7.61 -9.13
N VAL A 139 4.93 8.93 -8.91
CA VAL A 139 4.34 9.91 -9.84
C VAL A 139 5.07 9.94 -11.18
N ALA A 140 6.40 10.00 -11.16
CA ALA A 140 7.19 10.13 -12.38
C ALA A 140 7.00 8.93 -13.32
N GLU A 141 7.05 7.71 -12.79
CA GLU A 141 6.87 6.49 -13.57
C GLU A 141 5.44 6.34 -14.09
N LEU A 142 4.44 6.67 -13.27
CA LEU A 142 3.03 6.60 -13.68
C LEU A 142 2.68 7.62 -14.76
N LYS A 143 3.22 8.85 -14.69
CA LYS A 143 3.10 9.85 -15.75
C LYS A 143 3.78 9.41 -17.04
N ALA A 144 4.99 8.87 -16.96
CA ALA A 144 5.71 8.36 -18.13
C ALA A 144 4.94 7.23 -18.85
N LYS A 145 4.13 6.47 -18.11
CA LYS A 145 3.24 5.42 -18.63
C LYS A 145 1.85 5.92 -19.06
N GLY A 146 1.55 7.22 -18.92
CA GLY A 146 0.24 7.81 -19.25
C GLY A 146 -0.91 7.30 -18.36
N GLN A 147 -0.62 6.90 -17.13
CA GLN A 147 -1.59 6.30 -16.20
C GLN A 147 -2.16 7.32 -15.18
N LEU A 148 -1.46 8.45 -15.03
CA LEU A 148 -1.81 9.62 -14.23
C LEU A 148 -1.78 10.85 -15.14
#